data_AF-A0A0B7ND20-F1
#
_entry.id   AF-A0A0B7ND20-F1
#
_cell.length_a   1.000
_cell.length_b   1.000
_cell.length_c   1.000
_cell.angle_alpha   90.00
_cell.angle_beta   90.00
_cell.angle_gamma   90.00
#
_symmetry.space_group_name_H-M   'P 1'
#
loop_
_entity.id
_entity.type
_entity.pdbx_description
1 polymer ?
#
loop_
_entity_poly.entity_id
_entity_poly.type
_entity_poly.pdbx_seq_one_letter_code
_entity_poly.pdbx_strand_id
1 'polypeptide(L)'
;MPSFFLVPEELLEYKLPRDYTPGTDRVSKIVAKNQFTIDLITTSLLNVPAGTYKTGDNTFIDGTECDILYLPSSADMAKLSL
;
A
#
# COMPACT_ATOMS: atom_id res chain seq x y z
N MET A 1 34.96 15.20 -15.30
CA MET A 1 34.45 14.97 -13.93
C MET A 1 32.95 15.13 -13.96
N PRO A 2 32.13 14.14 -13.56
CA PRO A 2 30.68 14.35 -13.57
C PRO A 2 30.30 15.20 -12.36
N SER A 3 29.62 16.31 -12.61
CA SER A 3 28.98 17.12 -11.59
C SER A 3 27.81 16.32 -11.00
N PHE A 4 27.97 15.81 -9.79
CA PHE A 4 26.82 15.38 -9.01
C PHE A 4 25.95 16.61 -8.76
N PHE A 5 24.73 16.61 -9.27
CA PHE A 5 23.75 17.64 -8.95
C PHE A 5 23.52 17.59 -7.44
N LEU A 6 24.05 18.57 -6.71
CA LEU A 6 23.73 18.76 -5.30
C LEU A 6 22.23 19.05 -5.23
N VAL A 7 21.46 18.10 -4.73
CA VAL A 7 20.04 18.31 -4.44
C VAL A 7 19.97 19.34 -3.30
N PRO A 8 19.28 20.48 -3.48
CA PRO A 8 19.06 21.44 -2.41
C PRO A 8 18.50 20.75 -1.15
N GLU A 9 19.07 21.07 0.01
CA GLU A 9 18.68 20.48 1.30
C GLU A 9 17.19 20.68 1.60
N GLU A 10 16.63 21.81 1.19
CA GLU A 10 15.20 22.13 1.25
C GLU A 10 14.31 21.10 0.54
N LEU A 11 14.79 20.51 -0.57
CA LEU A 11 14.06 19.47 -1.29
C LEU A 11 14.16 18.10 -0.61
N LEU A 12 15.19 17.86 0.20
CA LEU A 12 15.34 16.64 1.00
C LEU A 12 14.41 16.67 2.22
N GLU A 13 14.17 17.86 2.77
CA GLU A 13 13.28 18.06 3.92
C GLU A 13 11.83 18.35 3.53
N TYR A 14 11.56 18.62 2.25
CA TYR A 14 10.23 18.93 1.75
C TYR A 14 9.27 17.76 1.98
N LYS A 15 8.27 18.01 2.84
CA LYS A 15 7.12 17.12 3.01
C LYS A 15 5.93 17.73 2.30
N LEU A 16 5.22 16.92 1.52
CA LEU A 16 3.93 17.32 0.98
C LEU A 16 3.00 17.74 2.15
N PRO A 17 2.23 18.83 2.01
CA PRO A 17 1.20 19.14 2.98
C PRO A 17 0.26 17.93 3.13
N ARG A 18 -0.30 17.71 4.33
CA ARG A 18 -1.13 16.52 4.65
C ARG A 18 -2.28 16.27 3.66
N ASP A 19 -2.81 17.33 3.08
CA ASP A 19 -3.92 17.22 2.11
C ASP A 19 -3.46 16.67 0.74
N TYR A 20 -2.15 16.65 0.50
CA TYR A 20 -1.51 16.16 -0.72
C TYR A 20 -0.57 14.98 -0.48
N THR A 21 -0.40 14.52 0.76
CA THR A 21 0.36 13.29 1.01
C THR A 21 -0.37 12.12 0.36
N PRO A 22 0.29 11.34 -0.52
CA PRO A 22 -0.28 10.13 -1.09
C PRO A 22 -0.87 9.27 0.02
N GLY A 23 -2.06 8.72 -0.22
CA GLY A 23 -2.74 7.88 0.76
C GLY A 23 -3.69 8.60 1.71
N THR A 24 -3.71 9.93 1.82
CA THR A 24 -4.77 10.60 2.61
C THR A 24 -6.10 10.67 1.87
N ASP A 25 -6.10 10.38 0.57
CA ASP A 25 -7.28 10.44 -0.26
C ASP A 25 -8.23 9.27 0.04
N ARG A 26 -9.44 9.62 0.51
CA ARG A 26 -10.42 8.61 0.96
C ARG A 26 -11.00 7.82 -0.21
N VAL A 27 -11.14 8.44 -1.38
CA VAL A 27 -11.81 7.82 -2.53
C VAL A 27 -10.97 6.71 -3.12
N SER A 28 -9.68 6.93 -3.37
CA SER A 28 -8.82 5.87 -3.91
C SER A 28 -8.63 4.75 -2.88
N LYS A 29 -8.59 5.08 -1.58
CA LYS A 29 -8.59 4.05 -0.52
C LYS A 29 -9.83 3.17 -0.57
N ILE A 30 -11.02 3.72 -0.77
CA ILE A 30 -12.25 2.93 -0.91
C ILE A 30 -12.20 2.06 -2.16
N VAL A 31 -11.76 2.61 -3.30
CA VAL A 31 -11.66 1.88 -4.57
C VAL A 31 -10.68 0.73 -4.46
N ALA A 32 -9.50 0.95 -3.89
CA ALA A 32 -8.47 -0.08 -3.78
C ALA A 32 -8.78 -1.12 -2.69
N LYS A 33 -9.61 -0.79 -1.68
CA LYS A 33 -10.14 -1.80 -0.74
C LYS A 33 -11.31 -2.62 -1.30
N ASN A 34 -11.85 -2.27 -2.46
CA ASN A 34 -12.95 -3.02 -3.09
C ASN A 34 -12.43 -4.36 -3.64
N GLN A 35 -13.09 -5.47 -3.29
CA GLN A 35 -12.66 -6.81 -3.70
C GLN A 35 -12.51 -6.98 -5.22
N PHE A 36 -13.36 -6.34 -6.02
CA PHE A 36 -13.23 -6.36 -7.48
C PHE A 36 -11.90 -5.76 -7.94
N THR A 37 -11.49 -4.64 -7.34
CA THR A 37 -10.19 -4.00 -7.63
C THR A 37 -9.03 -4.89 -7.17
N ILE A 38 -9.14 -5.51 -6.00
CA ILE A 38 -8.13 -6.43 -5.47
C ILE A 38 -7.95 -7.62 -6.42
N ASP A 39 -9.05 -8.23 -6.84
CA ASP A 39 -9.05 -9.38 -7.76
C ASP A 39 -8.46 -8.97 -9.12
N LEU A 40 -8.87 -7.82 -9.67
CA LEU A 40 -8.32 -7.30 -10.92
C LEU A 40 -6.79 -7.15 -10.86
N ILE A 41 -6.28 -6.50 -9.80
CA ILE A 41 -4.84 -6.27 -9.62
C ILE A 41 -4.10 -7.59 -9.42
N THR A 42 -4.58 -8.44 -8.50
CA THR A 42 -3.87 -9.67 -8.13
C THR A 42 -3.92 -10.72 -9.23
N THR A 43 -5.04 -10.87 -9.93
CA THR A 43 -5.10 -11.72 -11.13
C THR A 43 -4.20 -11.17 -12.23
N SER A 44 -4.18 -9.86 -12.48
CA SER A 44 -3.33 -9.29 -13.54
C SER A 44 -1.83 -9.39 -13.25
N LEU A 45 -1.41 -9.24 -11.99
CA LEU A 45 0.02 -9.21 -11.63
C LEU A 45 0.57 -10.59 -11.25
N LEU A 46 -0.23 -11.41 -10.58
CA LEU A 46 0.21 -12.67 -9.98
C LEU A 46 -0.43 -13.90 -10.64
N ASN A 47 -1.38 -13.71 -11.57
CA ASN A 47 -2.12 -14.79 -12.22
C ASN A 47 -2.81 -15.74 -11.22
N VAL A 48 -3.39 -15.17 -10.17
CA VAL A 48 -4.14 -15.91 -9.14
C VAL A 48 -5.65 -15.80 -9.34
N PRO A 49 -6.44 -16.79 -8.89
CA PRO A 49 -7.89 -16.71 -8.91
C PRO A 49 -8.43 -15.54 -8.07
N ALA A 50 -9.60 -15.02 -8.46
CA ALA A 50 -10.34 -14.04 -7.66
C ALA A 50 -10.62 -14.58 -6.25
N GLY A 51 -10.57 -13.70 -5.24
CA GLY A 51 -10.76 -14.04 -3.83
C GLY A 51 -9.51 -14.62 -3.15
N THR A 52 -8.39 -14.80 -3.87
CA THR A 52 -7.14 -15.29 -3.28
C THR A 52 -6.54 -14.28 -2.31
N TYR A 53 -6.74 -12.98 -2.53
CA TYR A 53 -6.24 -11.89 -1.70
C TYR A 53 -7.38 -11.02 -1.16
N LYS A 54 -7.14 -10.39 -0.03
CA LYS A 54 -8.04 -9.41 0.60
C LYS A 54 -7.25 -8.30 1.28
N THR A 55 -7.94 -7.24 1.68
CA THR A 55 -7.31 -6.17 2.47
C THR A 55 -6.96 -6.69 3.87
N GLY A 56 -5.73 -6.45 4.32
CA GLY A 56 -5.27 -6.73 5.68
C GLY A 56 -5.00 -5.45 6.48
N ASP A 57 -4.58 -5.63 7.74
CA ASP A 57 -4.04 -4.54 8.57
C ASP A 57 -2.80 -3.95 7.90
N ASN A 58 -2.78 -2.63 7.74
CA ASN A 58 -1.74 -1.91 7.01
C ASN A 58 -0.68 -1.26 7.92
N THR A 59 -0.81 -1.41 9.24
CA THR A 59 0.15 -0.96 10.25
C THR A 59 1.10 -2.10 10.63
N PHE A 60 2.40 -1.81 10.63
CA PHE A 60 3.45 -2.74 10.97
C PHE A 60 3.91 -2.58 12.43
N ILE A 61 4.69 -3.55 12.94
CA ILE A 61 5.12 -3.63 14.35
C ILE A 61 6.00 -2.44 14.77
N ASP A 62 6.75 -1.87 13.84
CA ASP A 62 7.60 -0.70 14.05
C ASP A 62 6.82 0.63 14.05
N GLY A 63 5.50 0.59 13.92
CA GLY A 63 4.63 1.76 13.86
C GLY A 63 4.60 2.43 12.50
N THR A 64 5.25 1.88 11.49
CA THR A 64 5.09 2.33 10.10
C THR A 64 3.78 1.80 9.51
N GLU A 65 3.26 2.48 8.49
CA GLU A 65 2.06 2.03 7.78
C GLU A 65 2.23 2.19 6.27
N CYS A 66 1.59 1.29 5.53
CA CYS A 66 1.37 1.45 4.10
C CYS A 66 -0.06 1.93 3.85
N ASP A 67 -0.35 2.43 2.66
CA ASP A 67 -1.72 2.89 2.36
C ASP A 67 -2.74 1.76 2.36
N ILE A 68 -2.36 0.65 1.72
CA ILE A 68 -3.17 -0.57 1.59
C ILE A 68 -2.24 -1.78 1.55
N LEU A 69 -2.60 -2.80 2.32
CA LEU A 69 -1.94 -4.10 2.31
C LEU A 69 -2.91 -5.16 1.78
N TYR A 70 -2.51 -5.88 0.73
CA TYR A 70 -3.22 -7.09 0.28
C TYR A 70 -2.54 -8.33 0.84
N LEU A 71 -3.29 -9.16 1.55
CA LEU A 71 -2.82 -10.41 2.12
C LEU A 71 -3.55 -11.59 1.47
N PRO A 72 -2.87 -12.73 1.27
CA PRO A 72 -3.54 -13.96 0.88
C PRO A 72 -4.61 -14.32 1.91
N SER A 73 -5.79 -14.70 1.46
CA SER A 73 -6.92 -15.09 2.33
C SER A 73 -6.56 -16.24 3.27
N SER A 74 -5.62 -17.10 2.88
CA SER A 74 -5.06 -18.18 3.71
C SER A 74 -4.18 -17.68 4.87
N ALA A 75 -3.48 -16.56 4.71
CA ALA A 75 -2.63 -15.97 5.75
C ALA A 75 -3.46 -15.44 6.94
N ASP A 76 -4.69 -14.99 6.66
CA ASP A 76 -5.61 -14.52 7.68
C ASP A 76 -6.20 -15.66 8.54
N MET A 77 -6.28 -16.88 7.99
CA MET A 77 -6.68 -18.06 8.75
C MET A 77 -5.63 -18.46 9.80
N ALA A 78 -4.35 -18.15 9.55
CA ALA A 78 -3.27 -18.43 10.50
C ALA A 78 -3.28 -17.48 11.72
N LYS A 79 -3.90 -16.29 11.60
CA LYS A 79 -4.11 -15.36 12.73
C LYS A 79 -5.18 -15.83 13.72
N LEU A 80 -6.12 -16.69 13.29
CA LEU A 80 -7.20 -17.23 14.13
C LEU A 80 -6.83 -18.53 14.87
N SER A 81 -5.64 -19.09 14.59
CA SER A 81 -5.12 -20.31 15.22
C SER A 81 -4.10 -20.05 16.33
N LEU A 82 -3.96 -18.80 16.79
CA LEU A 82 -3.12 -18.36 17.90
C LEU A 82 -3.99 -17.70 18.97
#